data_AF-A0A229SWJ7-F1
#
_entry.id   AF-A0A229SWJ7-F1
#
_cell.length_a   1.000
_cell.length_b   1.000
_cell.length_c   1.000
_cell.angle_alpha   90.00
_cell.angle_beta   90.00
_cell.angle_gamma   90.00
#
_symmetry.space_group_name_H-M   'P 1'
#
loop_
_entity.id
_entity.type
_entity.pdbx_description
1 polymer ?
#
loop_
_entity_poly.entity_id
_entity_poly.type
_entity_poly.pdbx_seq_one_letter_code
_entity_poly.pdbx_strand_id
1 'polypeptide(L)'
;MSAFERIEIDYEGVAEVLRSPELHAVVQAVAEQVADAARGRGLRVESGDPLPVEVFDDPSPSRVGVTVAVRHPAGVGMEAHHGVLKRAAADTGLTVAGLDPDEVR
;
A
#
# COMPACT_ATOMS: atom_id res chain seq x y z
N MET A 1 5.75 -47.60 -12.08
CA MET A 1 4.79 -46.68 -12.73
C MET A 1 4.52 -45.55 -11.75
N SER A 2 4.56 -44.31 -12.27
CA SER A 2 4.82 -43.05 -11.57
C SER A 2 4.01 -42.84 -10.29
N ALA A 3 4.69 -42.81 -9.14
CA ALA A 3 4.17 -42.17 -7.94
C ALA A 3 4.55 -40.69 -8.05
N PHE A 4 3.74 -39.91 -8.76
CA PHE A 4 3.79 -38.47 -8.57
C PHE A 4 3.33 -38.22 -7.13
N GLU A 5 4.28 -37.96 -6.23
CA GLU A 5 3.99 -37.35 -4.93
C GLU A 5 3.19 -36.08 -5.22
N ARG A 6 1.94 -36.07 -4.73
CA ARG A 6 1.08 -34.92 -4.89
C ARG A 6 1.65 -33.83 -4.00
N ILE A 7 2.21 -32.80 -4.62
CA ILE A 7 2.62 -31.59 -3.91
C ILE A 7 1.33 -30.87 -3.52
N GLU A 8 1.07 -30.76 -2.21
CA GLU A 8 -0.05 -30.02 -1.65
C GLU A 8 0.46 -28.72 -1.03
N ILE A 9 -0.36 -27.66 -1.11
CA ILE A 9 -0.02 -26.37 -0.52
C ILE A 9 -0.31 -26.43 0.98
N ASP A 10 0.68 -26.08 1.79
CA ASP A 10 0.50 -25.85 3.22
C ASP A 10 -0.14 -24.46 3.45
N TYR A 11 -1.47 -24.45 3.52
CA TYR A 11 -2.21 -23.21 3.75
C TYR A 11 -1.97 -22.61 5.14
N GLU A 12 -1.66 -23.43 6.14
CA GLU A 12 -1.38 -22.94 7.50
C GLU A 12 -0.03 -22.23 7.53
N GLY A 13 1.01 -22.85 6.97
CA GLY A 13 2.33 -22.22 6.82
C GLY A 13 2.28 -20.94 5.98
N VAL A 14 1.48 -20.91 4.90
CA VAL A 14 1.27 -19.68 4.13
C VAL A 14 0.60 -18.60 4.98
N ALA A 15 -0.43 -18.95 5.76
CA ALA A 15 -1.11 -17.99 6.64
C ALA A 15 -0.20 -17.43 7.74
N GLU A 16 0.71 -18.26 8.27
CA GLU A 16 1.73 -17.84 9.24
C GLU A 16 2.68 -16.81 8.63
N VAL A 17 3.25 -17.11 7.45
CA VAL A 17 4.13 -16.18 6.72
C VAL A 17 3.41 -14.87 6.40
N LEU A 18 2.15 -14.95 5.96
CA LEU A 18 1.34 -13.77 5.64
C LEU A 18 1.04 -12.88 6.84
N ARG A 19 1.25 -13.34 8.08
CA ARG A 19 1.06 -12.58 9.33
C ARG A 19 2.37 -12.32 10.06
N SER A 20 3.50 -12.68 9.46
CA SER A 20 4.78 -12.66 10.15
C SER A 20 5.32 -11.23 10.33
N PRO A 21 6.04 -10.95 11.42
CA PRO A 21 6.70 -9.67 11.64
C PRO A 21 7.72 -9.31 10.55
N GLU A 22 8.36 -10.31 9.95
CA GLU A 22 9.35 -10.12 8.89
C GLU A 22 8.68 -9.61 7.61
N LEU A 23 7.54 -10.19 7.23
CA LEU A 23 6.75 -9.68 6.11
C LEU A 23 6.22 -8.27 6.40
N HIS A 24 5.79 -8.02 7.64
CA HIS A 24 5.36 -6.69 8.09
C HIS A 24 6.45 -5.64 7.90
N ALA A 25 7.67 -5.91 8.34
CA ALA A 25 8.80 -4.99 8.19
C ALA A 25 9.08 -4.66 6.71
N VAL A 26 8.97 -5.65 5.81
CA VAL A 26 9.13 -5.44 4.36
C VAL A 26 8.02 -4.56 3.80
N VAL A 27 6.76 -4.83 4.14
CA VAL A 27 5.61 -4.04 3.67
C VAL A 27 5.67 -2.61 4.20
N GLN A 28 6.03 -2.43 5.48
CA GLN A 28 6.25 -1.10 6.07
C GLN A 28 7.34 -0.33 5.34
N ALA A 29 8.47 -0.97 5.03
CA ALA A 29 9.57 -0.33 4.31
C ALA A 29 9.18 0.12 2.90
N VAL A 30 8.33 -0.65 2.21
CA VAL A 30 7.78 -0.25 0.90
C VAL A 30 6.78 0.89 1.04
N ALA A 31 5.92 0.85 2.07
CA ALA A 31 4.97 1.92 2.34
C ALA A 31 5.66 3.26 2.63
N GLU A 32 6.76 3.25 3.38
CA GLU A 32 7.57 4.46 3.61
C GLU A 32 8.22 4.98 2.33
N GLN A 33 8.68 4.12 1.42
CA GLN A 33 9.19 4.56 0.11
C GLN A 33 8.11 5.29 -0.70
N VAL A 34 6.87 4.78 -0.68
CA VAL A 34 5.73 5.45 -1.34
C VAL A 34 5.45 6.80 -0.68
N ALA A 35 5.47 6.86 0.64
CA ALA A 35 5.24 8.09 1.38
C ALA A 35 6.33 9.14 1.09
N ASP A 36 7.59 8.73 1.05
CA ASP A 36 8.72 9.59 0.73
C ASP A 36 8.67 10.10 -0.71
N ALA A 37 8.30 9.24 -1.66
CA ALA A 37 8.05 9.66 -3.05
C ALA A 37 6.92 10.70 -3.12
N ALA A 38 5.82 10.50 -2.39
CA ALA A 38 4.71 11.45 -2.34
C ALA A 38 5.11 12.79 -1.69
N ARG A 39 5.83 12.76 -0.55
CA ARG A 39 6.35 13.94 0.15
C ARG A 39 7.35 14.70 -0.70
N GLY A 40 8.22 13.99 -1.43
CA GLY A 40 9.25 14.55 -2.31
C GLY A 40 8.71 15.40 -3.46
N ARG A 41 7.41 15.28 -3.78
CA ARG A 41 6.73 16.12 -4.79
C ARG A 41 6.51 17.56 -4.34
N GLY A 42 6.69 17.87 -3.05
CA GLY A 42 6.62 19.24 -2.54
C GLY A 42 5.24 19.88 -2.59
N LEU A 43 4.17 19.08 -2.67
CA LEU A 43 2.79 19.57 -2.65
C LEU A 43 2.46 20.16 -1.27
N ARG A 44 1.68 21.24 -1.29
CA ARG A 44 1.27 21.97 -0.09
C ARG A 44 -0.24 22.10 -0.03
N VAL A 45 -0.78 22.15 1.17
CA VAL A 45 -2.18 22.51 1.42
C VAL A 45 -2.36 24.03 1.34
N GLU A 46 -3.60 24.51 1.33
CA GLU A 46 -3.90 25.96 1.21
C GLU A 46 -3.28 26.82 2.33
N SER A 47 -3.07 26.25 3.53
CA SER A 47 -2.36 26.93 4.62
C SER A 47 -0.89 27.20 4.31
N GLY A 48 -0.35 26.60 3.24
CA GLY A 48 1.06 26.63 2.88
C GLY A 48 1.88 25.50 3.52
N ASP A 49 1.29 24.70 4.41
CA ASP A 49 1.98 23.56 5.02
C ASP A 49 2.21 22.43 4.02
N PRO A 50 3.25 21.59 4.20
CA PRO A 50 3.41 20.36 3.42
C PRO A 50 2.16 19.46 3.52
N LEU A 51 1.82 18.79 2.43
CA LEU A 51 0.72 17.83 2.42
C LEU A 51 1.02 16.67 3.42
N PRO A 52 0.14 16.40 4.41
CA PRO A 52 0.45 15.43 5.47
C PRO A 52 0.23 14.00 4.97
N VAL A 53 1.29 13.40 4.42
CA VAL A 53 1.32 11.98 4.04
C VAL A 53 1.85 11.17 5.22
N GLU A 54 1.05 10.22 5.71
CA GLU A 54 1.35 9.37 6.87
C GLU A 54 1.27 7.89 6.52
N VAL A 55 2.06 7.10 7.23
CA VAL A 55 2.09 5.63 7.15
C VAL A 55 1.68 5.06 8.50
N PHE A 56 0.78 4.07 8.50
CA PHE A 56 0.33 3.40 9.72
C PHE A 56 -0.17 1.99 9.42
N ASP A 57 -0.16 1.14 10.43
CA ASP A 57 -0.66 -0.23 10.32
C ASP A 57 -2.13 -0.27 9.91
N ASP A 58 -2.47 -1.20 9.02
CA ASP A 58 -3.86 -1.48 8.69
C ASP A 58 -4.58 -2.04 9.95
N PRO A 59 -5.70 -1.45 10.40
CA PRO A 59 -6.34 -1.80 11.65
C PRO A 59 -6.99 -3.19 11.68
N SER A 60 -7.21 -3.88 10.55
CA SER A 60 -7.85 -5.22 10.59
C SER A 60 -7.42 -6.15 9.46
N PRO A 61 -6.15 -6.58 9.40
CA PRO A 61 -5.70 -7.24 8.21
C PRO A 61 -5.70 -8.76 8.45
N SER A 62 -6.37 -9.51 7.54
CA SER A 62 -6.36 -10.99 7.54
C SER A 62 -4.97 -11.58 7.23
N ARG A 63 -4.07 -10.71 6.79
CA ARG A 63 -2.63 -10.83 6.46
C ARG A 63 -1.94 -9.52 6.86
N VAL A 64 -0.65 -9.35 6.64
CA VAL A 64 0.04 -8.06 6.81
C VAL A 64 -0.54 -7.00 5.87
N GLY A 65 -0.77 -5.80 6.39
CA GLY A 65 -1.20 -4.62 5.64
C GLY A 65 -0.73 -3.34 6.30
N VAL A 66 -0.35 -2.36 5.48
CA VAL A 66 0.07 -1.02 5.90
C VAL A 66 -0.64 0.00 5.02
N THR A 67 -1.11 1.08 5.64
CA THR A 67 -1.83 2.17 4.98
C THR A 67 -0.91 3.36 4.78
N VAL A 68 -0.88 3.89 3.56
CA VAL A 68 -0.32 5.22 3.25
C VAL A 68 -1.49 6.15 2.95
N ALA A 69 -1.62 7.25 3.69
CA ALA A 69 -2.76 8.17 3.53
C ALA A 69 -2.34 9.63 3.57
N VAL A 70 -3.07 10.46 2.82
CA VAL A 70 -3.07 11.90 3.03
C VAL A 70 -4.04 12.21 4.16
N ARG A 71 -3.55 12.47 5.38
CA ARG A 71 -4.38 12.79 6.56
C ARG A 71 -4.82 14.26 6.55
N HIS A 72 -5.56 14.64 5.52
CA HIS A 72 -6.10 15.98 5.35
C HIS A 72 -7.47 15.93 4.66
N PRO A 73 -8.43 16.80 5.00
CA PRO A 73 -9.75 16.85 4.32
C PRO A 73 -9.64 17.07 2.81
N ALA A 74 -8.64 17.84 2.37
CA ALA A 74 -8.38 18.05 0.95
C ALA A 74 -7.72 16.84 0.25
N GLY A 75 -7.36 15.76 0.97
CA GLY A 75 -6.59 14.64 0.43
C GLY A 75 -7.24 13.98 -0.78
N VAL A 76 -8.57 13.81 -0.76
CA VAL A 76 -9.32 13.27 -1.91
C VAL A 76 -9.20 14.18 -3.13
N GLY A 77 -9.37 15.49 -2.95
CA GLY A 77 -9.21 16.47 -4.03
C GLY A 77 -7.78 16.49 -4.57
N MET A 78 -6.79 16.45 -3.69
CA MET A 78 -5.38 16.38 -4.06
C MET A 78 -5.07 15.12 -4.87
N GLU A 79 -5.62 13.97 -4.47
CA GLU A 79 -5.49 12.73 -5.23
C GLU A 79 -6.14 12.85 -6.61
N ALA A 80 -7.36 13.39 -6.70
CA ALA A 80 -8.05 13.56 -7.97
C ALA A 80 -7.32 14.51 -8.93
N HIS A 81 -6.77 15.62 -8.43
CA HIS A 81 -6.10 16.62 -9.26
C HIS A 81 -4.65 16.24 -9.60
N HIS A 82 -3.93 15.63 -8.67
CA HIS A 82 -2.48 15.44 -8.80
C HIS A 82 -2.04 13.97 -8.84
N GLY A 83 -2.94 13.02 -8.56
CA GLY A 83 -2.61 11.60 -8.39
C GLY A 83 -1.46 11.43 -7.41
N VAL A 84 -1.60 11.99 -6.20
CA VAL A 84 -0.51 12.10 -5.21
C VAL A 84 0.08 10.73 -4.91
N LEU A 85 -0.77 9.84 -4.40
CA LEU A 85 -0.42 8.50 -3.97
C LEU A 85 -0.37 7.54 -5.17
N LYS A 86 -1.28 7.66 -6.15
CA LYS A 86 -1.28 6.79 -7.33
C LYS A 86 0.04 6.87 -8.10
N ARG A 87 0.57 8.07 -8.30
CA ARG A 87 1.85 8.24 -9.01
C ARG A 87 3.04 7.84 -8.13
N ALA A 88 3.03 8.17 -6.84
CA ALA A 88 4.10 7.75 -5.93
C ALA A 88 4.21 6.22 -5.82
N ALA A 89 3.08 5.51 -5.82
CA ALA A 89 3.05 4.05 -5.87
C ALA A 89 3.60 3.52 -7.20
N ALA A 90 3.24 4.13 -8.33
CA ALA A 90 3.81 3.75 -9.63
C ALA A 90 5.33 3.96 -9.70
N ASP A 91 5.84 5.05 -9.12
CA ASP A 91 7.28 5.37 -9.08
C ASP A 91 8.08 4.37 -8.22
N THR A 92 7.42 3.70 -7.27
CA THR A 92 8.00 2.62 -6.45
C THR A 92 7.78 1.23 -7.04
N GLY A 93 7.24 1.15 -8.26
CA GLY A 93 7.01 -0.11 -8.98
C GLY A 93 5.76 -0.87 -8.55
N LEU A 94 4.87 -0.23 -7.77
CA LEU A 94 3.61 -0.84 -7.34
C LEU A 94 2.50 -0.58 -8.35
N THR A 95 1.69 -1.62 -8.59
CA THR A 95 0.41 -1.48 -9.28
C THR A 95 -0.66 -1.11 -8.27
N VAL A 96 -1.33 0.01 -8.49
CA VAL A 96 -2.49 0.42 -7.70
C VAL A 96 -3.75 -0.08 -8.38
N ALA A 97 -4.44 -1.03 -7.74
CA ALA A 97 -5.79 -1.41 -8.14
C ALA A 97 -6.80 -0.35 -7.64
N GLY A 98 -7.67 0.14 -8.52
CA GLY A 98 -8.77 1.04 -8.14
C GLY A 98 -8.75 2.51 -8.61
N LEU A 99 -9.89 3.14 -8.29
CA LEU A 99 -10.61 4.29 -8.89
C LEU A 99 -11.45 3.99 -10.15
N ASP A 100 -11.33 2.81 -10.75
CA ASP A 100 -12.23 2.38 -11.84
C ASP A 100 -13.42 1.60 -11.25
N PRO A 101 -14.69 1.97 -11.54
CA PRO A 101 -15.87 1.25 -11.06
C PRO A 101 -15.99 -0.19 -11.59
N ASP A 102 -15.22 -0.54 -12.64
CA ASP A 102 -15.31 -1.84 -13.31
C ASP A 102 -14.36 -2.92 -12.78
N GLU A 103 -13.42 -2.59 -11.88
CA GLU A 103 -12.47 -3.56 -11.29
C GLU A 103 -12.99 -4.24 -10.02
N VAL A 104 -14.15 -3.83 -9.50
CA VAL A 104 -14.82 -4.49 -8.36
C VAL A 104 -15.99 -5.32 -8.88
N ARG A 105 -15.69 -6.45 -9.54
CA ARG A 105 -16.66 -7.50 -9.87
C ARG A 105 -16.09 -8.88 -9.58
#